data_AF-A0AAU8I788-F1
#
_entry.id   AF-A0AAU8I788-F1
#
_cell.length_a   1.000
_cell.length_b   1.000
_cell.length_c   1.000
_cell.angle_alpha   90.00
_cell.angle_beta   90.00
_cell.angle_gamma   90.00
#
_symmetry.space_group_name_H-M   'P 1'
#
loop_
_entity.id
_entity.type
_entity.pdbx_description
1 polymer ?
#
loop_
_entity_poly.entity_id
_entity_poly.type
_entity_poly.pdbx_seq_one_letter_code
_entity_poly.pdbx_strand_id
1 'polypeptide(L)'
;MAIKKRKNSKKPSTKQLTQKVWSGVDWTVHYGNLKRGAGRPGKVSRLFKYLGEKIPYESLDDVRKHFVSDGTPAQGVYIAHDSMGTPRYIGRGNVFKRLSDRKKAHMLELVYFSFYIVEDKQHEREIETLLIRAAGDQLEFNDRKKRIGIHPGNVRDYEPGTAFYERQYKKGRRSKE
;
A
#
# COMPACT_ATOMS: atom_id res chain seq x y z
N MET A 1 -37.43 -4.67 -21.10
CA MET A 1 -36.75 -3.36 -21.00
C MET A 1 -35.26 -3.55 -21.30
N ALA A 2 -34.75 -2.98 -22.39
CA ALA A 2 -33.32 -3.07 -22.73
C ALA A 2 -32.56 -1.92 -22.05
N ILE A 3 -31.60 -2.25 -21.19
CA ILE A 3 -30.70 -1.25 -20.57
C ILE A 3 -29.77 -0.72 -21.66
N LYS A 4 -29.97 0.53 -22.09
CA LYS A 4 -29.02 1.24 -22.97
C LYS A 4 -27.67 1.36 -22.26
N LYS A 5 -26.65 0.61 -22.72
CA LYS A 5 -25.25 0.81 -22.29
C LYS A 5 -24.82 2.23 -22.64
N ARG A 6 -24.62 3.08 -21.63
CA ARG A 6 -23.97 4.40 -21.79
C ARG A 6 -22.60 4.19 -22.42
N LYS A 7 -22.37 4.70 -23.64
CA LYS A 7 -21.02 4.76 -24.24
C LYS A 7 -20.16 5.66 -23.36
N ASN A 8 -19.16 5.07 -22.70
CA ASN A 8 -18.21 5.82 -21.89
C ASN A 8 -17.24 6.53 -22.85
N SER A 9 -17.39 7.84 -23.03
CA SER A 9 -16.57 8.67 -23.93
C SER A 9 -15.22 9.07 -23.33
N LYS A 10 -14.93 8.64 -22.09
CA LYS A 10 -13.70 8.97 -21.39
C LYS A 10 -12.52 8.23 -22.03
N LYS A 11 -11.57 9.00 -22.57
CA LYS A 11 -10.31 8.43 -23.06
C LYS A 11 -9.54 7.75 -21.91
N PRO A 12 -8.90 6.61 -22.16
CA PRO A 12 -8.09 5.94 -21.15
C PRO A 12 -6.91 6.82 -20.73
N SER A 13 -6.42 6.60 -19.51
CA SER A 13 -5.17 7.19 -19.05
C SER A 13 -3.97 6.49 -19.69
N THR A 14 -2.89 7.22 -19.94
CA THR A 14 -1.68 6.69 -20.59
C THR A 14 -0.51 6.75 -19.62
N LYS A 15 0.28 5.66 -19.55
CA LYS A 15 1.53 5.61 -18.79
C LYS A 15 2.60 6.41 -19.54
N GLN A 16 3.25 7.33 -18.84
CA GLN A 16 4.39 8.08 -19.36
C GLN A 16 5.59 7.86 -18.45
N LEU A 17 6.68 7.35 -19.02
CA LEU A 17 7.95 7.20 -18.31
C LEU A 17 8.78 8.47 -18.51
N THR A 18 9.38 8.97 -17.43
CA THR A 18 10.11 10.24 -17.43
C THR A 18 11.60 10.01 -17.20
N GLN A 19 11.95 9.15 -16.24
CA GLN A 19 13.34 8.98 -15.83
C GLN A 19 13.62 7.54 -15.40
N LYS A 20 14.81 7.02 -15.73
CA LYS A 20 15.34 5.80 -15.11
C LYS A 20 15.98 6.20 -13.77
N VAL A 21 15.43 5.69 -12.67
CA VAL A 21 15.87 6.01 -11.30
C VAL A 21 16.97 5.07 -10.84
N TRP A 22 16.89 3.80 -11.23
CA TRP A 22 17.86 2.78 -10.84
C TRP A 22 17.96 1.68 -11.91
N SER A 23 19.10 1.00 -11.95
CA SER A 23 19.39 -0.12 -12.84
C SER A 23 20.21 -1.15 -12.09
N GLY A 24 19.76 -2.40 -12.08
CA GLY A 24 20.51 -3.56 -11.59
C GLY A 24 20.76 -4.56 -12.70
N VAL A 25 21.13 -5.78 -12.29
CA VAL A 25 21.39 -6.90 -13.20
C VAL A 25 20.10 -7.36 -13.89
N ASP A 26 19.06 -7.62 -13.11
CA ASP A 26 17.81 -8.20 -13.63
C ASP A 26 16.71 -7.15 -13.91
N TRP A 27 16.78 -5.98 -13.27
CA TRP A 27 15.67 -5.02 -13.25
C TRP A 27 16.13 -3.57 -13.42
N THR A 28 15.23 -2.75 -13.96
CA THR A 28 15.34 -1.28 -13.92
C THR A 28 14.12 -0.68 -13.24
N VAL A 29 14.32 0.39 -12.47
CA VAL A 29 13.23 1.14 -11.85
C VAL A 29 13.08 2.48 -12.56
N HIS A 30 11.90 2.74 -13.07
CA HIS A 30 11.56 3.98 -13.77
C HIS A 30 10.58 4.82 -12.97
N TYR A 31 10.85 6.11 -12.91
CA TYR A 31 9.88 7.13 -12.53
C TYR A 31 9.06 7.56 -13.75
N GLY A 32 7.79 7.79 -13.52
CA GLY A 32 6.84 8.23 -14.51
C GLY A 32 5.53 8.64 -13.88
N ASN A 33 4.60 9.09 -14.70
CA ASN A 33 3.27 9.49 -14.26
C ASN A 33 2.18 8.87 -15.14
N LEU A 34 0.99 8.76 -14.57
CA LEU A 34 -0.19 8.37 -15.30
C LEU A 34 -0.86 9.63 -15.85
N LYS A 35 -0.68 9.90 -17.14
CA LYS A 35 -1.28 11.06 -17.81
C LYS A 35 -2.78 10.84 -17.95
N ARG A 36 -3.56 11.81 -17.46
CA ARG A 36 -5.01 11.79 -17.58
C ARG A 36 -5.41 11.94 -19.06
N GLY A 37 -6.36 11.13 -19.51
CA GLY A 37 -7.02 11.35 -20.79
C GLY A 37 -7.75 12.69 -20.81
N ALA A 38 -7.91 13.28 -21.99
CA ALA A 38 -8.62 14.55 -22.16
C ALA A 38 -10.05 14.47 -21.59
N GLY A 39 -10.47 15.50 -20.84
CA GLY A 39 -11.79 15.60 -20.24
C GLY A 39 -11.83 16.54 -19.04
N ARG A 40 -13.01 16.69 -18.43
CA ARG A 40 -13.19 17.47 -17.19
C ARG A 40 -12.81 16.60 -15.99
N PRO A 41 -11.69 16.88 -15.29
CA PRO A 41 -11.34 16.11 -14.10
C PRO A 41 -12.44 16.27 -13.03
N GLY A 42 -12.71 15.20 -12.30
CA GLY A 42 -13.58 15.27 -11.13
C GLY A 42 -13.01 16.21 -10.07
N LYS A 43 -13.87 16.70 -9.17
CA LYS A 43 -13.46 17.57 -8.05
C LYS A 43 -12.62 16.83 -6.99
N VAL A 44 -12.73 15.51 -6.94
CA VAL A 44 -12.01 14.67 -5.98
C VAL A 44 -10.57 14.48 -6.47
N SER A 45 -9.61 14.78 -5.61
CA SER A 45 -8.20 14.52 -5.84
C SER A 45 -7.90 13.02 -5.80
N ARG A 46 -6.66 12.64 -6.10
CA ARG A 46 -6.24 11.22 -6.09
C ARG A 46 -5.77 10.86 -4.69
N LEU A 47 -6.15 9.70 -4.19
CA LEU A 47 -5.70 9.22 -2.87
C LEU A 47 -4.17 9.07 -2.80
N PHE A 48 -3.57 8.46 -3.83
CA PHE A 48 -2.14 8.22 -3.90
C PHE A 48 -1.43 9.30 -4.71
N LYS A 49 -0.41 9.92 -4.12
CA LYS A 49 0.46 10.89 -4.80
C LYS A 49 1.58 10.19 -5.56
N TYR A 50 2.18 9.19 -4.94
CA TYR A 50 3.23 8.34 -5.50
C TYR A 50 3.01 6.90 -5.06
N LEU A 51 3.42 5.96 -5.89
CA LEU A 51 3.47 4.55 -5.53
C LEU A 51 4.62 3.86 -6.26
N GLY A 52 5.08 2.75 -5.70
CA GLY A 52 5.97 1.79 -6.34
C GLY A 52 5.64 0.42 -5.78
N GLU A 53 5.55 -0.59 -6.64
CA GLU A 53 5.11 -1.92 -6.24
C GLU A 53 6.16 -2.96 -6.62
N LYS A 54 6.51 -3.80 -5.63
CA LYS A 54 7.45 -4.92 -5.75
C LYS A 54 8.74 -4.56 -6.49
N ILE A 55 9.34 -3.41 -6.16
CA ILE A 55 10.63 -3.01 -6.70
C ILE A 55 11.78 -3.53 -5.82
N PRO A 56 12.98 -3.77 -6.38
CA PRO A 56 14.07 -4.41 -5.63
C PRO A 56 14.60 -3.54 -4.50
N TYR A 57 14.91 -4.13 -3.34
CA TYR A 57 15.45 -3.40 -2.20
C TYR A 57 16.79 -2.71 -2.50
N GLU A 58 17.57 -3.19 -3.47
CA GLU A 58 18.80 -2.51 -3.91
C GLU A 58 18.52 -1.11 -4.48
N SER A 59 17.30 -0.87 -4.97
CA SER A 59 16.89 0.44 -5.50
C SER A 59 16.44 1.45 -4.44
N LEU A 60 16.33 1.03 -3.17
CA LEU A 60 15.68 1.83 -2.12
C LEU A 60 16.32 3.21 -1.94
N ASP A 61 17.65 3.29 -1.94
CA ASP A 61 18.37 4.56 -1.72
C ASP A 61 18.24 5.50 -2.91
N ASP A 62 18.26 5.00 -4.15
CA ASP A 62 18.10 5.82 -5.35
C ASP A 62 16.67 6.33 -5.51
N VAL A 63 15.67 5.48 -5.20
CA VAL A 63 14.27 5.91 -5.15
C VAL A 63 14.07 6.96 -4.07
N ARG A 64 14.68 6.79 -2.88
CA ARG A 64 14.63 7.80 -1.82
C ARG A 64 15.25 9.12 -2.27
N LYS A 65 16.44 9.09 -2.88
CA LYS A 65 17.12 10.31 -3.37
C LYS A 65 16.26 11.05 -4.40
N HIS A 66 15.70 10.33 -5.37
CA HIS A 66 14.75 10.89 -6.35
C HIS A 66 13.52 11.50 -5.67
N PHE A 67 13.00 10.86 -4.62
CA PHE A 67 11.83 11.36 -3.91
C PHE A 67 12.13 12.62 -3.09
N VAL A 68 13.31 12.70 -2.47
CA VAL A 68 13.74 13.87 -1.70
C VAL A 68 13.98 15.08 -2.60
N SER A 69 14.53 14.89 -3.81
CA SER A 69 14.67 15.98 -4.78
C SER A 69 13.32 16.57 -5.24
N ASP A 70 12.26 15.77 -5.17
CA ASP A 70 10.88 16.18 -5.49
C ASP A 70 10.19 16.95 -4.34
N GLY A 71 10.84 17.13 -3.19
CA GLY A 71 10.32 17.90 -2.05
C GLY A 71 9.07 17.32 -1.39
N THR A 72 8.71 16.07 -1.70
CA THR A 72 7.48 15.46 -1.18
C THR A 72 7.74 14.77 0.18
N PRO A 73 6.83 14.88 1.16
CA PRO A 73 6.90 14.09 2.37
C PRO A 73 6.76 12.59 2.07
N ALA A 74 7.70 11.78 2.56
CA ALA A 74 7.68 10.33 2.37
C ALA A 74 6.76 9.59 3.36
N GLN A 75 5.62 10.21 3.71
CA GLN A 75 4.63 9.60 4.62
C GLN A 75 3.65 8.76 3.82
N GLY A 76 3.41 7.54 4.27
CA GLY A 76 2.57 6.61 3.53
C GLY A 76 2.56 5.22 4.14
N VAL A 77 2.10 4.26 3.36
CA VAL A 77 2.08 2.84 3.70
C VAL A 77 3.14 2.13 2.89
N TYR A 78 3.82 1.16 3.50
CA TYR A 78 4.86 0.37 2.86
C TYR A 78 4.69 -1.12 3.16
N ILE A 79 5.20 -1.94 2.25
CA ILE A 79 5.16 -3.39 2.31
C ILE A 79 6.55 -3.91 1.99
N ALA A 80 7.07 -4.81 2.82
CA ALA A 80 8.28 -5.56 2.54
C ALA A 80 7.91 -6.98 2.12
N HIS A 81 8.53 -7.44 1.05
CA HIS A 81 8.24 -8.73 0.42
C HIS A 81 9.48 -9.62 0.38
N ASP A 82 9.26 -10.94 0.41
CA ASP A 82 10.30 -11.93 0.16
C ASP A 82 10.61 -12.11 -1.34
N SER A 83 11.48 -13.06 -1.67
CA SER A 83 11.87 -13.41 -3.05
C SER A 83 10.71 -13.91 -3.92
N MET A 84 9.64 -14.42 -3.32
CA MET A 84 8.43 -14.85 -4.01
C MET A 84 7.42 -13.70 -4.19
N GLY A 85 7.75 -12.50 -3.68
CA GLY A 85 6.88 -11.34 -3.68
C GLY A 85 5.74 -11.42 -2.66
N THR A 86 5.82 -12.31 -1.67
CA THR A 86 4.85 -12.46 -0.59
C THR A 86 5.07 -11.36 0.45
N PRO A 87 4.03 -10.65 0.89
CA PRO A 87 4.18 -9.64 1.94
C PRO A 87 4.58 -10.31 3.27
N ARG A 88 5.70 -9.89 3.87
CA ARG A 88 6.18 -10.35 5.19
C ARG A 88 6.04 -9.29 6.26
N TYR A 89 6.02 -8.03 5.86
CA TYR A 89 5.81 -6.91 6.76
C TYR A 89 5.05 -5.77 6.09
N ILE A 90 4.12 -5.16 6.83
CA ILE A 90 3.36 -3.98 6.40
C ILE A 90 3.41 -2.95 7.51
N GLY A 91 3.62 -1.69 7.14
CA GLY A 91 3.55 -0.60 8.11
C GLY A 91 3.29 0.75 7.47
N ARG A 92 3.23 1.79 8.30
CA ARG A 92 3.04 3.18 7.86
C ARG A 92 4.04 4.16 8.47
N GLY A 93 4.02 5.40 7.98
CA GLY A 93 4.84 6.52 8.42
C GLY A 93 5.91 6.88 7.40
N ASN A 94 7.10 7.28 7.84
CA ASN A 94 8.22 7.61 6.95
C ASN A 94 8.71 6.35 6.22
N VAL A 95 8.21 6.16 5.00
CA VAL A 95 8.35 4.95 4.18
C VAL A 95 9.80 4.52 4.04
N PHE A 96 10.67 5.39 3.51
CA PHE A 96 12.04 5.00 3.17
C PHE A 96 12.89 4.71 4.40
N LYS A 97 12.71 5.50 5.48
CA LYS A 97 13.41 5.24 6.74
C LYS A 97 12.99 3.88 7.31
N ARG A 98 11.69 3.63 7.41
CA ARG A 98 11.13 2.40 7.99
C ARG A 98 11.48 1.15 7.17
N LEU A 99 11.45 1.25 5.84
CA LEU A 99 11.87 0.16 4.95
C LEU A 99 13.37 -0.15 5.11
N SER A 100 14.21 0.87 5.23
CA SER A 100 15.65 0.69 5.47
C SER A 100 15.90 -0.01 6.82
N ASP A 101 15.27 0.48 7.89
CA ASP A 101 15.37 -0.13 9.23
C ASP A 101 14.91 -1.60 9.21
N ARG A 102 13.82 -1.89 8.48
CA ARG A 102 13.29 -3.26 8.37
C ARG A 102 14.21 -4.17 7.56
N LYS A 103 14.78 -3.70 6.44
CA LYS A 103 15.75 -4.46 5.64
C LYS A 103 17.02 -4.78 6.44
N LYS A 104 17.49 -3.85 7.29
CA LYS A 104 18.64 -4.12 8.17
C LYS A 104 18.35 -5.24 9.18
N ALA A 105 17.13 -5.28 9.72
CA ALA A 105 16.73 -6.33 10.66
C ALA A 105 16.55 -7.71 9.98
N HIS A 106 16.14 -7.75 8.71
CA HIS A 106 15.78 -8.97 7.98
C HIS A 106 16.46 -9.02 6.60
N MET A 107 17.80 -8.92 6.60
CA MET A 107 18.56 -8.65 5.37
C MET A 107 18.45 -9.76 4.32
N LEU A 108 18.36 -11.02 4.73
CA LEU A 108 18.32 -12.16 3.80
C LEU A 108 16.89 -12.53 3.36
N GLU A 109 15.88 -12.10 4.11
CA GLU A 109 14.49 -12.51 3.92
C GLU A 109 13.73 -11.56 2.98
N LEU A 110 14.10 -10.28 2.97
CA LEU A 110 13.38 -9.23 2.25
C LEU A 110 14.06 -8.87 0.92
N VAL A 111 13.38 -9.08 -0.19
CA VAL A 111 13.94 -8.89 -1.55
C VAL A 111 13.29 -7.71 -2.27
N TYR A 112 11.97 -7.55 -2.16
CA TYR A 112 11.25 -6.45 -2.81
C TYR A 112 10.54 -5.58 -1.79
N PHE A 113 10.23 -4.34 -2.17
CA PHE A 113 9.37 -3.46 -1.40
C PHE A 113 8.31 -2.80 -2.27
N SER A 114 7.19 -2.46 -1.64
CA SER A 114 6.16 -1.60 -2.20
C SER A 114 5.92 -0.41 -1.27
N PHE A 115 5.49 0.72 -1.83
CA PHE A 115 5.08 1.89 -1.07
C PHE A 115 3.96 2.65 -1.76
N TYR A 116 3.16 3.33 -0.93
CA TYR A 116 2.02 4.13 -1.33
C TYR A 116 2.02 5.42 -0.51
N ILE A 117 2.38 6.53 -1.15
CA ILE A 117 2.38 7.85 -0.53
C ILE A 117 0.97 8.42 -0.66
N VAL A 118 0.35 8.68 0.49
CA VAL A 118 -1.05 9.09 0.58
C VAL A 118 -1.13 10.60 0.68
N GLU A 119 -2.11 11.22 0.01
CA GLU A 119 -2.31 12.67 0.05
C GLU A 119 -2.76 13.15 1.44
N ASP A 120 -3.66 12.39 2.07
CA ASP A 120 -4.12 12.64 3.43
C ASP A 120 -3.57 11.58 4.40
N LYS A 121 -2.91 12.06 5.46
CA LYS A 121 -2.34 11.24 6.52
C LYS A 121 -3.38 10.38 7.24
N GLN A 122 -4.63 10.84 7.30
CA GLN A 122 -5.72 10.10 7.94
C GLN A 122 -5.93 8.73 7.29
N HIS A 123 -5.81 8.66 5.97
CA HIS A 123 -6.00 7.41 5.22
C HIS A 123 -4.84 6.42 5.37
N GLU A 124 -3.65 6.83 5.81
CA GLU A 124 -2.52 5.91 6.01
C GLU A 124 -2.86 4.77 6.99
N ARG A 125 -3.57 5.11 8.08
CA ARG A 125 -3.95 4.14 9.11
C ARG A 125 -4.97 3.14 8.59
N GLU A 126 -5.95 3.62 7.83
CA GLU A 126 -7.01 2.78 7.27
C GLU A 126 -6.46 1.83 6.22
N ILE A 127 -5.60 2.33 5.32
CA ILE A 127 -4.93 1.54 4.28
C ILE A 127 -4.01 0.49 4.91
N GLU A 128 -3.17 0.87 5.87
CA GLU A 128 -2.32 -0.08 6.61
C GLU A 128 -3.16 -1.19 7.24
N THR A 129 -4.25 -0.80 7.92
CA THR A 129 -5.13 -1.74 8.62
C THR A 129 -5.81 -2.70 7.64
N LEU A 130 -6.27 -2.21 6.49
CA LEU A 130 -6.86 -3.05 5.44
C LEU A 130 -5.85 -4.04 4.87
N LEU A 131 -4.64 -3.58 4.53
CA LEU A 131 -3.59 -4.43 3.96
C LEU A 131 -3.10 -5.49 4.95
N ILE A 132 -2.96 -5.14 6.23
CA ILE A 132 -2.58 -6.10 7.27
C ILE A 132 -3.62 -7.21 7.39
N ARG A 133 -4.91 -6.85 7.37
CA ARG A 133 -6.00 -7.82 7.48
C ARG A 133 -6.14 -8.71 6.25
N ALA A 134 -5.88 -8.16 5.07
CA ALA A 134 -5.92 -8.91 3.82
C ALA A 134 -4.77 -9.90 3.69
N ALA A 135 -3.56 -9.51 4.13
CA ALA A 135 -2.39 -10.39 4.11
C ALA A 135 -2.42 -11.45 5.23
N GLY A 136 -3.03 -11.13 6.38
CA GLY A 136 -3.34 -12.10 7.43
C GLY A 136 -2.10 -12.83 7.97
N ASP A 137 -2.10 -14.14 7.82
CA ASP A 137 -1.07 -15.07 8.30
C ASP A 137 0.27 -15.00 7.54
N GLN A 138 0.28 -14.36 6.36
CA GLN A 138 1.51 -14.15 5.59
C GLN A 138 2.48 -13.18 6.28
N LEU A 139 1.98 -12.32 7.18
CA LEU A 139 2.76 -11.27 7.84
C LEU A 139 3.55 -11.79 9.05
N GLU A 140 4.60 -12.53 8.73
CA GLU A 140 5.53 -13.11 9.69
C GLU A 140 6.04 -12.07 10.71
N PHE A 141 6.40 -10.87 10.25
CA PHE A 141 7.02 -9.83 11.08
C PHE A 141 6.05 -8.81 11.71
N ASN A 142 4.72 -8.97 11.54
CA ASN A 142 3.72 -8.09 12.16
C ASN A 142 3.01 -8.76 13.32
N ASP A 143 3.40 -8.53 14.57
CA ASP A 143 2.79 -9.29 15.69
C ASP A 143 1.49 -8.72 16.26
N ARG A 144 1.26 -7.40 16.18
CA ARG A 144 0.15 -6.75 16.92
C ARG A 144 -1.20 -6.82 16.20
N LYS A 145 -1.20 -6.51 14.91
CA LYS A 145 -2.41 -6.34 14.09
C LYS A 145 -2.75 -7.59 13.25
N LYS A 146 -1.87 -8.59 13.18
CA LYS A 146 -2.19 -9.87 12.51
C LYS A 146 -3.23 -10.63 13.32
N ARG A 147 -4.11 -11.34 12.62
CA ARG A 147 -5.06 -12.30 13.19
C ARG A 147 -4.99 -13.56 12.35
N ILE A 148 -4.98 -14.70 13.04
CA ILE A 148 -4.98 -16.01 12.41
C ILE A 148 -6.41 -16.55 12.44
N GLY A 149 -6.82 -17.23 11.38
CA GLY A 149 -8.14 -17.85 11.27
C GLY A 149 -9.26 -16.85 11.06
N ILE A 150 -10.45 -17.16 11.59
CA ILE A 150 -11.69 -16.44 11.28
C ILE A 150 -11.96 -15.23 12.18
N HIS A 151 -11.06 -14.86 13.09
CA HIS A 151 -11.33 -13.80 14.07
C HIS A 151 -11.20 -12.40 13.45
N PRO A 152 -12.20 -11.51 13.64
CA PRO A 152 -12.11 -10.14 13.15
C PRO A 152 -11.01 -9.36 13.89
N GLY A 153 -10.43 -8.38 13.21
CA GLY A 153 -9.55 -7.38 13.83
C GLY A 153 -10.32 -6.38 14.71
N ASN A 154 -9.60 -5.56 15.46
CA ASN A 154 -10.22 -4.57 16.35
C ASN A 154 -10.83 -3.41 15.53
N VAL A 155 -12.12 -3.12 15.68
CA VAL A 155 -12.77 -1.99 14.97
C VAL A 155 -12.09 -0.65 15.30
N ARG A 156 -11.49 -0.51 16.48
CA ARG A 156 -10.74 0.69 16.89
C ARG A 156 -9.44 0.91 16.10
N ASP A 157 -9.07 0.01 15.20
CA ASP A 157 -7.97 0.24 14.27
C ASP A 157 -8.33 1.24 13.16
N TYR A 158 -9.62 1.46 12.89
CA TYR A 158 -10.12 2.43 11.90
C TYR A 158 -10.33 3.83 12.49
N GLU A 159 -10.61 4.81 11.62
CA GLU A 159 -10.79 6.21 12.01
C GLU A 159 -12.13 6.45 12.74
N PRO A 160 -12.17 7.37 13.74
CA PRO A 160 -13.41 7.73 14.40
C PRO A 160 -14.49 8.22 13.43
N GLY A 161 -15.73 7.81 13.65
CA GLY A 161 -16.86 8.09 12.75
C GLY A 161 -17.12 6.98 11.71
N THR A 162 -16.26 5.97 11.64
CA THR A 162 -16.49 4.78 10.82
C THR A 162 -17.67 3.96 11.36
N ALA A 163 -18.73 3.81 10.55
CA ALA A 163 -19.79 2.83 10.82
C ALA A 163 -19.28 1.41 10.56
N PHE A 164 -19.70 0.43 11.36
CA PHE A 164 -19.21 -0.94 11.26
C PHE A 164 -20.33 -1.98 11.40
N TYR A 165 -20.06 -3.17 10.87
CA TYR A 165 -20.83 -4.39 11.11
C TYR A 165 -19.93 -5.38 11.84
N GLU A 166 -20.42 -5.99 12.92
CA GLU A 166 -19.64 -6.92 13.73
C GLU A 166 -20.43 -8.22 13.94
N ARG A 167 -19.74 -9.36 13.82
CA ARG A 167 -20.33 -10.65 14.17
C ARG A 167 -20.50 -10.72 15.69
N GLN A 168 -21.68 -11.09 16.16
CA GLN A 168 -21.96 -11.29 17.57
C GLN A 168 -22.39 -12.74 17.78
N TYR A 169 -21.90 -13.36 18.86
CA TYR A 169 -22.40 -14.67 19.24
C TYR A 169 -23.89 -14.57 19.57
N LYS A 170 -24.69 -15.54 19.08
CA LYS A 170 -26.08 -15.66 19.54
C LYS A 170 -26.10 -15.84 21.06
N LYS A 171 -27.06 -15.22 21.74
CA LYS A 171 -27.24 -15.34 23.19
C LYS A 171 -27.25 -16.83 23.60
N GLY A 172 -26.45 -17.20 24.59
CA GLY A 172 -26.28 -18.58 25.06
C GLY A 172 -25.23 -19.43 24.31
N ARG A 173 -24.66 -18.91 23.21
CA ARG A 173 -23.62 -19.59 22.41
C ARG A 173 -22.21 -19.00 22.60
N ARG A 174 -21.91 -18.42 23.77
CA ARG A 174 -20.53 -17.99 24.07
C ARG A 174 -19.60 -19.19 23.87
N SER A 175 -18.59 -19.06 23.00
CA SER A 175 -17.52 -20.05 22.97
C SER A 175 -16.87 -20.07 24.35
N LYS A 176 -16.66 -21.28 24.89
CA LYS A 176 -15.68 -21.47 25.95
C LYS A 176 -14.32 -21.20 25.29
N GLU A 177 -13.82 -19.98 25.43
CA GLU A 177 -12.38 -19.70 25.30
C GLU A 177 -11.81 -19.62 26.72
#